data_AF-A0A6I5NJZ0-F1
#
_entry.id   AF-A0A6I5NJZ0-F1
#
_cell.length_a   1.000
_cell.length_b   1.000
_cell.length_c   1.000
_cell.angle_alpha   90.00
_cell.angle_beta   90.00
_cell.angle_gamma   90.00
#
_symmetry.space_group_name_H-M   'P 1'
#
loop_
_entity.id
_entity.type
_entity.pdbx_description
1 polymer ?
#
loop_
_entity_poly.entity_id
_entity_poly.type
_entity_poly.pdbx_seq_one_letter_code
_entity_poly.pdbx_strand_id
1 'polypeptide(L)' 'MSNNIQDKIQDELKAARDACDTTGASSAECAAAWDAVEELQAEASHQRQEDGSKKTSLEAYCDENPDADECRVYED' A
#
# COMPACT_ATOMS: atom_id res chain seq x y z
N MET A 1 -11.12 -0.32 -2.56
CA MET A 1 -11.46 -1.60 -1.89
C MET A 1 -10.35 -1.96 -0.91
N SER A 2 -10.10 -1.11 0.08
CA SER A 2 -8.87 -1.18 0.89
C SER A 2 -9.00 -2.03 2.17
N ASN A 3 -10.18 -2.61 2.41
CA ASN A 3 -10.42 -3.43 3.60
C ASN A 3 -9.76 -4.81 3.52
N ASN A 4 -9.59 -5.39 2.33
CA ASN A 4 -9.15 -6.79 2.22
C ASN A 4 -7.66 -7.01 2.56
N ILE A 5 -6.78 -6.06 2.22
CA ILE A 5 -5.34 -6.23 2.45
C ILE A 5 -4.95 -6.01 3.91
N GLN A 6 -5.62 -5.09 4.60
CA GLN A 6 -5.37 -4.85 6.02
C GLN A 6 -5.82 -6.04 6.87
N ASP A 7 -6.98 -6.62 6.57
CA ASP A 7 -7.46 -7.84 7.23
C ASP A 7 -6.49 -9.01 7.03
N LYS A 8 -6.01 -9.22 5.79
CA LYS A 8 -4.99 -10.24 5.47
C LYS A 8 -3.69 -10.04 6.25
N ILE A 9 -3.20 -8.80 6.37
CA ILE A 9 -2.00 -8.52 7.16
C ILE A 9 -2.21 -8.90 8.63
N GLN A 10 -3.39 -8.63 9.20
CA GLN A 10 -3.69 -9.02 10.59
C GLN A 10 -3.72 -10.54 10.76
N ASP A 11 -4.31 -11.26 9.81
CA ASP A 11 -4.35 -12.72 9.82
C ASP A 11 -2.94 -13.32 9.71
N GLU A 12 -2.12 -12.84 8.78
CA GLU A 12 -0.74 -13.32 8.60
C GLU A 12 0.18 -12.93 9.76
N LEU A 13 -0.04 -11.77 10.40
CA LEU A 13 0.69 -11.42 11.63
C LEU A 13 0.43 -12.42 12.76
N LYS A 14 -0.80 -12.91 12.86
CA LYS A 14 -1.15 -13.96 13.82
C LYS A 14 -0.50 -15.28 13.42
N ALA A 15 -0.61 -15.66 12.15
CA ALA A 15 0.00 -16.89 11.63
C ALA A 15 1.53 -16.91 11.81
N ALA A 16 2.22 -15.80 11.55
CA ALA A 16 3.66 -15.68 11.74
C ALA A 16 4.06 -15.82 13.21
N ARG A 17 3.32 -15.21 14.14
CA ARG A 17 3.55 -15.40 15.59
C ARG A 17 3.34 -16.85 16.01
N ASP A 18 2.22 -17.46 15.61
CA ASP A 18 1.91 -18.84 15.95
C ASP A 18 2.96 -19.81 15.36
N ALA A 19 3.45 -19.55 14.13
CA ALA A 19 4.50 -20.31 13.48
C ALA A 19 5.83 -20.19 14.23
N CYS A 20 6.25 -18.99 14.62
CA CYS A 20 7.46 -18.76 15.39
C CYS A 20 7.39 -19.37 16.80
N ASP A 21 6.24 -19.30 17.46
CA ASP A 21 6.04 -19.90 18.79
C ASP A 21 6.06 -21.44 18.72
N THR A 22 5.59 -22.03 17.61
CA THR A 22 5.54 -23.48 17.43
C THR A 22 6.87 -24.07 16.94
N THR A 23 7.51 -23.41 15.98
CA THR A 23 8.72 -23.92 15.29
C THR A 23 10.02 -23.36 15.84
N GLY A 24 9.94 -22.32 16.67
CA GLY A 24 11.07 -21.58 17.24
C GLY A 24 11.38 -20.31 16.46
N ALA A 25 11.80 -19.26 17.17
CA ALA A 25 12.02 -17.93 16.61
C ALA A 25 13.15 -17.85 15.56
N SER A 26 14.00 -18.87 15.44
CA SER A 26 15.09 -18.95 14.46
C SER A 26 14.88 -20.05 13.43
N SER A 27 13.67 -20.61 13.33
CA SER A 27 13.34 -21.61 12.33
C SER A 27 13.18 -20.97 10.94
N ALA A 28 13.32 -21.78 9.90
CA ALA A 28 13.08 -21.35 8.53
C ALA A 28 11.59 -21.05 8.30
N GLU A 29 10.71 -21.79 8.97
CA GLU A 29 9.27 -21.60 8.92
C GLU A 29 8.82 -20.27 9.53
N CYS A 30 9.43 -19.87 10.65
CA CYS A 30 9.21 -18.55 11.26
C CYS A 30 9.66 -17.43 10.31
N ALA A 31 10.85 -17.56 9.71
CA ALA A 31 11.35 -16.59 8.73
C ALA A 31 10.42 -16.47 7.51
N ALA A 32 10.01 -17.59 6.93
CA ALA A 32 9.12 -17.60 5.77
C ALA A 32 7.74 -16.99 6.07
N ALA A 33 7.21 -17.19 7.29
CA ALA A 33 5.95 -16.57 7.69
C ALA A 33 6.08 -15.04 7.85
N TRP A 34 7.22 -14.56 8.35
CA TRP A 34 7.51 -13.13 8.39
C TRP A 34 7.75 -12.53 7.00
N ASP A 35 8.41 -13.24 6.09
CA ASP A 35 8.56 -12.81 4.69
C ASP A 35 7.19 -12.56 4.05
N ALA A 36 6.22 -13.45 4.25
CA ALA A 36 4.85 -13.25 3.73
C ALA A 36 4.17 -11.99 4.30
N VAL A 37 4.38 -11.70 5.58
CA VAL A 37 3.88 -10.49 6.24
C VAL A 37 4.58 -9.22 5.70
N GLU A 38 5.87 -9.29 5.39
CA GLU A 38 6.62 -8.19 4.78
C GLU A 38 6.11 -7.88 3.37
N GLU A 39 5.91 -8.89 2.53
CA GLU A 39 5.40 -8.73 1.16
C GLU A 39 4.01 -8.08 1.15
N LEU A 40 3.10 -8.52 2.01
CA LEU A 40 1.76 -7.91 2.11
C LEU A 40 1.81 -6.45 2.58
N GLN A 41 2.73 -6.12 3.48
CA GLN A 41 2.92 -4.73 3.91
C GLN A 41 3.53 -3.86 2.80
N ALA A 42 4.45 -4.41 2.00
CA ALA A 42 4.99 -3.75 0.83
C ALA A 42 3.90 -3.45 -0.20
N GLU A 43 3.04 -4.43 -0.51
CA GLU A 43 1.89 -4.24 -1.38
C GLU A 43 0.92 -3.19 -0.82
N ALA A 44 0.61 -3.23 0.48
CA ALA A 44 -0.24 -2.22 1.11
C ALA A 44 0.35 -0.81 1.03
N SER A 45 1.67 -0.67 1.13
CA SER A 45 2.36 0.61 0.92
C SER A 45 2.26 1.06 -0.54
N HIS A 46 2.45 0.16 -1.49
CA HIS A 46 2.32 0.44 -2.92
C HIS A 46 0.90 0.95 -3.25
N GLN A 47 -0.13 0.23 -2.80
CA GLN A 47 -1.52 0.64 -3.00
C GLN A 47 -1.82 2.01 -2.40
N ARG A 48 -1.24 2.36 -1.23
CA ARG A 48 -1.38 3.69 -0.63
C ARG A 48 -0.71 4.79 -1.45
N GLN A 49 0.45 4.51 -2.04
CA GLN A 49 1.14 5.45 -2.93
C GLN A 49 0.34 5.67 -4.21
N GLU A 50 -0.21 4.61 -4.80
CA GLU A 50 -1.11 4.71 -5.94
C GLU A 50 -2.40 5.48 -5.60
N ASP A 51 -3.02 5.20 -4.45
CA ASP A 51 -4.20 5.96 -3.98
C ASP A 51 -3.85 7.43 -3.68
N GLY A 52 -2.63 7.71 -3.23
CA GLY A 52 -2.11 9.07 -3.01
C GLY A 52 -1.80 9.83 -4.29
N SER A 53 -1.68 9.14 -5.44
CA SER A 53 -1.54 9.74 -6.76
C SER A 53 -2.87 10.22 -7.37
N LYS A 54 -3.98 10.09 -6.62
CA LYS A 54 -5.26 10.67 -7.02
C LYS A 54 -5.09 12.18 -7.16
N LYS A 55 -5.28 12.64 -8.39
CA LYS A 55 -5.34 14.07 -8.73
C LYS A 55 -6.27 14.77 -7.76
N THR A 56 -5.79 15.89 -7.21
CA THR A 56 -6.65 16.81 -6.47
C THR A 56 -7.79 17.28 -7.36
N SER A 57 -8.84 17.83 -6.74
CA SER A 57 -9.97 18.38 -7.50
C SER A 57 -9.53 19.44 -8.50
N LEU A 58 -8.49 20.21 -8.19
CA LEU A 58 -7.92 21.21 -9.09
C LEU A 58 -7.15 20.56 -10.24
N GLU A 59 -6.28 19.58 -9.97
CA GLU A 59 -5.53 18.87 -11.02
C GLU A 59 -6.46 18.18 -12.02
N ALA A 60 -7.50 17.49 -11.53
CA ALA A 60 -8.49 16.86 -12.39
C ALA A 60 -9.25 17.90 -13.23
N TYR A 61 -9.65 19.03 -12.62
CA TYR A 61 -10.30 20.12 -13.32
C TYR A 61 -9.42 20.73 -14.42
N CYS A 62 -8.13 20.90 -14.15
CA CYS A 62 -7.17 21.45 -15.11
C CYS A 62 -6.84 20.50 -16.27
N ASP A 63 -6.92 19.18 -16.08
CA ASP A 63 -6.81 18.23 -17.20
C ASP A 63 -7.96 18.40 -18.20
N GLU A 64 -9.16 18.69 -17.69
CA GLU A 64 -10.38 18.83 -18.50
C GLU A 64 -10.55 20.26 -19.04
N ASN A 65 -9.96 21.26 -18.38
CA ASN A 65 -10.08 22.68 -18.69
C ASN A 65 -8.69 23.37 -18.70
N PRO A 66 -7.80 23.05 -19.65
CA PRO A 66 -6.43 23.56 -19.66
C PRO A 66 -6.34 25.07 -19.90
N ASP A 67 -7.37 25.69 -20.46
CA ASP A 67 -7.48 27.11 -20.77
C ASP A 67 -8.14 27.94 -19.66
N ALA A 68 -8.64 27.30 -18.60
CA ALA A 68 -9.17 27.99 -17.41
C ALA A 68 -8.08 28.86 -16.77
N ASP A 69 -8.48 30.01 -16.21
CA ASP A 69 -7.54 31.00 -15.67
C ASP A 69 -6.67 30.40 -14.54
N GLU A 70 -7.21 29.45 -13.78
CA GLU A 70 -6.53 28.71 -12.71
C GLU A 70 -5.54 27.63 -13.21
N CYS A 71 -5.58 27.29 -14.51
CA CYS A 71 -4.90 26.13 -15.09
C CYS A 71 -3.89 26.48 -16.19
N ARG A 72 -3.84 27.73 -16.65
CA ARG A 72 -2.88 28.16 -17.68
C ARG A 72 -1.44 28.08 -17.16
N VAL A 73 -0.67 27.19 -17.78
CA VAL A 73 0.79 27.09 -17.59
C VAL A 73 1.48 27.77 -18.76
N TYR A 74 2.41 28.69 -18.48
CA TYR A 74 3.23 29.35 -19.48
C TYR A 74 4.64 28.77 -19.42
N GLU A 75 5.21 28.37 -20.57
CA GLU A 75 6.62 27.99 -20.65
C GLU A 75 7.48 29.27 -20.77
N ASP A 76 8.55 29.36 -19.97
CA ASP A 76 9.54 30.46 -20.00
C ASP A 76 10.46 30.41 -21.24
#